data_AF-A0A0K0DP15-F1
#
_entry.id   AF-A0A0K0DP15-F1
#
_cell.length_a   1.000
_cell.length_b   1.000
_cell.length_c   1.000
_cell.angle_alpha   90.00
_cell.angle_beta   90.00
_cell.angle_gamma   90.00
#
_symmetry.space_group_name_H-M   'P 1'
#
loop_
_entity.id
_entity.type
_entity.pdbx_description
1 polymer ?
#
loop_
_entity_poly.entity_id
_entity_poly.type
_entity_poly.pdbx_seq_one_letter_code
_entity_poly.pdbx_strand_id
1 'polypeptide(L)'
;KGEDPPFAPDDVTPDKIRSWNANENVSLGWKKGMRFELMDPLAQMFNELRVASVLEVLKGGYLRVGMDGPDVETECIPLHCTSPFMFPVGYARKYNIHLEGPNDTESFDWNDYLQQSGAVAAPEYLFRRTPERAYMDHFQVSVIGAKLEASDMCENHLVCPATVAAHKGRLLQIHFDGWEDSYDQLFDVQYVHVSQIIRIL
;
A
#
# COMPACT_ATOMS: atom_id res chain seq x y z
N LYS A 1 2.66 -27.60 15.06
CA LYS A 1 3.73 -26.57 15.09
C LYS A 1 4.69 -26.98 13.99
N GLY A 2 4.85 -26.17 12.93
CA GLY A 2 5.80 -26.47 11.86
C GLY A 2 7.17 -25.99 12.31
N GLU A 3 8.14 -26.89 12.33
CA GLU A 3 9.56 -26.53 12.43
C GLU A 3 10.01 -25.97 11.09
N ASP A 4 10.95 -25.03 11.10
CA ASP A 4 11.51 -24.50 9.87
C ASP A 4 12.28 -25.61 9.13
N PRO A 5 12.15 -25.71 7.79
CA PRO A 5 12.90 -26.69 7.02
C PRO A 5 14.41 -26.42 7.16
N PRO A 6 15.25 -27.46 7.07
CA PRO A 6 16.71 -27.29 7.11
C PRO A 6 17.16 -26.43 5.91
N PHE A 7 17.90 -25.36 6.19
CA PHE A 7 18.50 -24.49 5.18
C PHE A 7 19.77 -25.12 4.60
N ALA A 8 19.92 -25.11 3.28
CA ALA A 8 21.17 -25.43 2.59
C ALA A 8 22.22 -24.32 2.80
N PRO A 9 23.52 -24.60 2.57
CA PRO A 9 24.58 -23.60 2.76
C PRO A 9 24.40 -22.30 1.96
N ASP A 10 23.81 -22.41 0.77
CA ASP A 10 23.59 -21.29 -0.14
C ASP A 10 22.20 -20.64 0.03
N ASP A 11 21.36 -21.16 0.93
CA ASP A 11 20.04 -20.58 1.17
C ASP A 11 20.18 -19.19 1.82
N VAL A 12 19.27 -18.30 1.41
CA VAL A 12 19.04 -17.05 2.12
C VAL A 12 18.29 -17.39 3.41
N THR A 13 18.94 -17.21 4.55
CA THR A 13 18.33 -17.43 5.87
C THR A 13 17.52 -16.21 6.30
N PRO A 14 16.55 -16.36 7.22
CA PRO A 14 15.79 -15.22 7.77
C PRO A 14 16.67 -14.08 8.29
N ASP A 15 17.84 -14.38 8.88
CA ASP A 15 18.80 -13.38 9.37
C ASP A 15 19.42 -12.53 8.25
N LYS A 16 19.48 -13.06 7.02
CA LYS A 16 19.97 -12.33 5.84
C LYS A 16 18.88 -11.47 5.20
N ILE A 17 17.61 -11.73 5.51
CA ILE A 17 16.48 -10.93 5.05
C ILE A 17 16.35 -9.76 6.01
N ARG A 18 16.09 -8.56 5.48
CA ARG A 18 15.84 -7.38 6.31
C ARG A 18 14.63 -7.66 7.20
N SER A 19 14.87 -7.88 8.49
CA SER A 19 13.81 -8.08 9.46
C SER A 19 13.09 -6.74 9.66
N TRP A 20 11.78 -6.75 9.45
CA TRP A 20 10.94 -5.72 10.03
C TRP A 20 10.94 -6.00 11.53
N ASN A 21 11.40 -5.04 12.34
CA ASN A 21 11.33 -5.11 13.81
C ASN A 21 9.84 -5.05 14.23
N ALA A 22 9.08 -6.10 13.92
CA ALA A 22 7.78 -6.34 14.50
C ALA A 22 8.02 -7.11 15.79
N ASN A 23 7.58 -6.54 16.91
CA ASN A 23 7.52 -7.30 18.16
C ASN A 23 6.71 -8.58 17.90
N GLU A 24 7.32 -9.75 18.14
CA GLU A 24 6.75 -11.08 17.86
C GLU A 24 5.39 -11.36 18.51
N ASN A 25 4.99 -10.53 19.49
CA ASN A 25 3.74 -10.66 20.26
C ASN A 25 2.60 -9.74 19.80
N VAL A 26 2.76 -8.97 18.73
CA VAL A 26 1.79 -7.91 18.45
C VAL A 26 0.81 -8.32 17.35
N SER A 27 -0.28 -9.00 17.75
CA SER A 27 -1.55 -8.74 17.08
C SER A 27 -1.91 -7.28 17.40
N LEU A 28 -1.55 -6.33 16.53
CA LEU A 28 -1.67 -4.87 16.72
C LEU A 28 -3.11 -4.39 17.01
N GLY A 29 -4.08 -5.29 17.14
CA GLY A 29 -5.51 -5.02 17.23
C GLY A 29 -6.25 -5.44 15.97
N TRP A 30 -5.54 -5.91 14.94
CA TRP A 30 -6.13 -6.49 13.73
C TRP A 30 -7.02 -7.70 14.06
N LYS A 31 -8.20 -7.75 13.44
CA LYS A 31 -9.16 -8.84 13.60
C LYS A 31 -9.72 -9.22 12.24
N LYS A 32 -10.07 -10.52 12.10
CA LYS A 32 -10.84 -11.01 10.95
C LYS A 32 -12.11 -10.17 10.78
N GLY A 33 -12.44 -9.83 9.53
CA GLY A 33 -13.60 -9.03 9.16
C GLY A 33 -13.41 -7.52 9.29
N MET A 34 -12.25 -7.04 9.77
CA MET A 34 -11.93 -5.61 9.68
C MET A 34 -11.76 -5.20 8.21
N ARG A 35 -12.33 -4.03 7.86
CA ARG A 35 -12.26 -3.46 6.52
C ARG A 35 -11.39 -2.23 6.45
N PHE A 36 -10.79 -2.04 5.29
CA PHE A 36 -9.85 -0.96 5.02
C PHE A 36 -9.72 -0.71 3.52
N GLU A 37 -8.93 0.30 3.13
CA GLU A 37 -8.62 0.61 1.74
C GLU A 37 -7.24 0.05 1.39
N LEU A 38 -7.13 -0.66 0.29
CA LEU A 38 -5.91 -1.33 -0.15
C LEU A 38 -5.49 -0.79 -1.51
N MET A 39 -4.23 -0.41 -1.65
CA MET A 39 -3.61 -0.30 -2.97
C MET A 39 -3.21 -1.71 -3.38
N ASP A 40 -3.81 -2.25 -4.43
CA ASP A 40 -3.50 -3.61 -4.87
C ASP A 40 -2.01 -3.67 -5.29
N PRO A 41 -1.16 -4.47 -4.61
CA PRO A 41 0.24 -4.61 -4.97
C PRO A 41 0.46 -5.26 -6.34
N LEU A 42 -0.58 -5.83 -6.94
CA LEU A 42 -0.60 -6.45 -8.26
C LEU A 42 -1.32 -5.57 -9.31
N ALA A 43 -1.74 -4.35 -8.94
CA ALA A 43 -2.39 -3.43 -9.86
C ALA A 43 -1.49 -3.12 -11.06
N GLN A 44 -2.11 -2.92 -12.23
CA GLN A 44 -1.40 -2.50 -13.44
C GLN A 44 -1.23 -0.98 -13.56
N MET A 45 -1.86 -0.20 -12.68
CA MET A 45 -1.83 1.26 -12.77
C MET A 45 -1.42 1.94 -11.47
N PHE A 46 -1.56 1.27 -10.33
CA PHE A 46 -1.21 1.82 -9.01
C PHE A 46 -1.73 3.25 -8.74
N ASN A 47 -2.89 3.60 -9.28
CA ASN A 47 -3.46 4.96 -9.24
C ASN A 47 -4.79 5.03 -8.46
N GLU A 48 -5.26 3.89 -7.95
CA GLU A 48 -6.51 3.75 -7.21
C GLU A 48 -6.34 2.89 -5.97
N LEU A 49 -7.33 2.96 -5.08
CA LEU A 49 -7.48 2.06 -3.93
C LEU A 49 -8.70 1.18 -4.14
N ARG A 50 -8.73 0.03 -3.48
CA ARG A 50 -9.84 -0.93 -3.48
C ARG A 50 -10.32 -1.19 -2.07
N VAL A 51 -11.60 -1.53 -1.93
CA VAL A 51 -12.18 -1.99 -0.66
C VAL A 51 -11.61 -3.37 -0.33
N ALA A 52 -11.07 -3.54 0.87
CA ALA A 52 -10.47 -4.81 1.29
C ALA A 52 -10.85 -5.22 2.72
N SER A 53 -10.80 -6.53 2.95
CA SER A 53 -11.09 -7.16 4.23
C SER A 53 -9.93 -8.03 4.72
N VAL A 54 -9.76 -8.07 6.04
CA VAL A 54 -8.92 -9.09 6.69
C VAL A 54 -9.69 -10.42 6.74
N LEU A 55 -9.28 -11.38 5.94
CA LEU A 55 -9.85 -12.73 5.92
C LEU A 55 -9.32 -13.60 7.07
N GLU A 56 -8.04 -13.43 7.41
CA GLU A 56 -7.38 -14.14 8.51
C GLU A 56 -6.22 -13.34 9.08
N VAL A 57 -6.01 -13.42 10.40
CA VAL A 57 -4.81 -12.90 11.07
C VAL A 57 -3.84 -14.07 11.24
N LEU A 58 -2.69 -13.97 10.58
CA LEU A 58 -1.63 -14.99 10.57
C LEU A 58 -0.57 -14.66 11.64
N LYS A 59 0.42 -15.55 11.78
CA LYS A 59 1.55 -15.35 12.69
C LYS A 59 2.53 -14.31 12.14
N GLY A 60 3.39 -13.78 13.01
CA GLY A 60 4.47 -12.87 12.61
C GLY A 60 3.98 -11.56 12.00
N GLY A 61 2.78 -11.10 12.39
CA GLY A 61 2.20 -9.85 11.89
C GLY A 61 1.61 -9.93 10.48
N TYR A 62 1.55 -11.11 9.85
CA TYR A 62 0.93 -11.26 8.54
C TYR A 62 -0.60 -11.35 8.63
N LEU A 63 -1.27 -10.87 7.58
CA LEU A 63 -2.71 -10.88 7.40
C LEU A 63 -2.99 -11.52 6.04
N ARG A 64 -3.98 -12.41 5.97
CA ARG A 64 -4.56 -12.79 4.68
C ARG A 64 -5.62 -11.77 4.33
N VAL A 65 -5.37 -11.00 3.28
CA VAL A 65 -6.21 -9.88 2.84
C VAL A 65 -6.89 -10.26 1.54
N GLY A 66 -8.20 -10.01 1.44
CA GLY A 66 -8.94 -10.13 0.20
C GLY A 66 -9.51 -8.78 -0.19
N MET A 67 -9.49 -8.46 -1.48
CA MET A 67 -10.25 -7.35 -2.03
C MET A 67 -11.72 -7.78 -2.06
N ASP A 68 -12.60 -6.98 -1.48
CA ASP A 68 -14.00 -7.35 -1.36
C ASP A 68 -14.60 -7.50 -2.76
N GLY A 69 -15.36 -8.56 -3.00
CA GLY A 69 -15.95 -8.86 -4.31
C GLY A 69 -16.12 -10.35 -4.55
N PRO A 70 -16.50 -10.77 -5.78
CA PRO A 70 -16.76 -12.17 -6.10
C PRO A 70 -15.55 -13.08 -5.86
N ASP A 71 -14.34 -12.58 -6.11
CA ASP A 71 -13.10 -13.35 -6.10
C ASP A 71 -12.29 -13.21 -4.79
N VAL A 72 -12.90 -12.65 -3.74
CA VAL A 72 -12.23 -12.29 -2.47
C VAL A 72 -11.45 -13.46 -1.84
N GLU A 73 -11.94 -14.69 -1.94
CA GLU A 73 -11.27 -15.88 -1.37
C GLU A 73 -10.19 -16.46 -2.29
N THR A 74 -10.33 -16.32 -3.62
CA THR A 74 -9.41 -16.90 -4.61
C THR A 74 -8.23 -15.98 -4.93
N GLU A 75 -8.45 -14.66 -4.89
CA GLU A 75 -7.47 -13.61 -5.20
C GLU A 75 -6.90 -12.96 -3.92
N CYS A 76 -6.89 -13.70 -2.80
CA CYS A 76 -6.38 -13.17 -1.54
C CYS A 76 -4.85 -13.17 -1.48
N ILE A 77 -4.29 -12.12 -0.86
CA ILE A 77 -2.85 -11.90 -0.76
C ILE A 77 -2.38 -11.86 0.70
N PRO A 78 -1.22 -12.46 1.03
CA PRO A 78 -0.62 -12.31 2.35
C PRO A 78 0.12 -10.97 2.44
N LEU A 79 -0.30 -10.10 3.36
CA LEU A 79 0.35 -8.82 3.63
C LEU A 79 0.78 -8.71 5.09
N HIS A 80 2.00 -8.22 5.33
CA HIS A 80 2.39 -7.86 6.69
C HIS A 80 1.55 -6.65 7.15
N CYS A 81 1.16 -6.61 8.42
CA CYS A 81 0.33 -5.56 9.02
C CYS A 81 0.98 -4.16 9.00
N THR A 82 2.28 -4.08 8.73
CA THR A 82 2.99 -2.83 8.46
C THR A 82 3.15 -2.56 6.98
N SER A 83 2.41 -3.22 6.08
CA SER A 83 2.51 -3.00 4.64
C SER A 83 2.24 -1.53 4.29
N PRO A 84 3.02 -0.92 3.38
CA PRO A 84 2.77 0.45 2.93
C PRO A 84 1.51 0.56 2.07
N PHE A 85 0.92 -0.55 1.61
CA PHE A 85 -0.24 -0.54 0.72
C PHE A 85 -1.59 -0.51 1.44
N MET A 86 -1.60 -0.49 2.77
CA MET A 86 -2.83 -0.51 3.57
C MET A 86 -3.18 0.89 4.09
N PHE A 87 -4.45 1.30 3.95
CA PHE A 87 -4.93 2.64 4.31
C PHE A 87 -6.24 2.57 5.09
N PRO A 88 -6.47 3.49 6.04
CA PRO A 88 -7.72 3.53 6.80
C PRO A 88 -8.91 3.86 5.89
N VAL A 89 -10.10 3.41 6.30
CA VAL A 89 -11.36 3.78 5.66
C VAL A 89 -11.49 5.31 5.57
N GLY A 90 -11.79 5.81 4.36
CA GLY A 90 -11.94 7.23 4.06
C GLY A 90 -10.67 7.93 3.56
N TYR A 91 -9.55 7.22 3.44
CA TYR A 91 -8.30 7.79 2.96
C TYR A 91 -8.43 8.28 1.51
N ALA A 92 -8.98 7.47 0.61
CA ALA A 92 -9.22 7.78 -0.79
C ALA A 92 -10.06 9.06 -0.94
N ARG A 93 -11.19 9.12 -0.22
CA ARG A 93 -12.07 10.30 -0.19
C ARG A 93 -11.33 11.54 0.29
N LYS A 94 -10.56 11.43 1.37
CA LYS A 94 -9.81 12.54 1.97
C LYS A 94 -8.76 13.12 1.02
N TYR A 95 -8.12 12.27 0.21
CA TYR A 95 -7.02 12.69 -0.67
C TYR A 95 -7.39 12.72 -2.15
N ASN A 96 -8.68 12.56 -2.49
CA ASN A 96 -9.16 12.53 -3.87
C ASN A 96 -8.41 11.49 -4.72
N ILE A 97 -8.43 10.24 -4.25
CA ILE A 97 -7.99 9.05 -4.97
C ILE A 97 -9.25 8.26 -5.34
N HIS A 98 -9.26 7.63 -6.51
CA HIS A 98 -10.36 6.73 -6.87
C HIS A 98 -10.41 5.55 -5.91
N LEU A 99 -11.62 5.19 -5.47
CA LEU A 99 -11.87 4.01 -4.65
C LEU A 99 -12.81 3.08 -5.41
N GLU A 100 -12.31 1.93 -5.77
CA GLU A 100 -13.09 0.88 -6.42
C GLU A 100 -13.84 0.07 -5.36
N GLY A 101 -15.16 -0.02 -5.53
CA GLY A 101 -16.04 -0.80 -4.66
C GLY A 101 -16.05 -2.30 -5.00
N PRO A 102 -16.68 -3.15 -4.17
CA PRO A 102 -16.60 -4.61 -4.31
C PRO A 102 -17.17 -5.26 -5.58
N ASN A 103 -17.88 -4.52 -6.42
CA ASN A 103 -18.54 -5.03 -7.63
C ASN A 103 -18.53 -3.97 -8.73
N ASP A 104 -17.44 -3.23 -8.87
CA ASP A 104 -17.28 -2.13 -9.85
C ASP A 104 -18.40 -1.08 -9.76
N THR A 105 -18.93 -0.88 -8.54
CA THR A 105 -20.04 0.04 -8.33
C THR A 105 -19.54 1.47 -8.42
N GLU A 106 -20.01 2.23 -9.40
CA GLU A 106 -19.64 3.65 -9.62
C GLU A 106 -19.94 4.57 -8.41
N SER A 107 -20.80 4.14 -7.47
CA SER A 107 -21.23 4.94 -6.31
C SER A 107 -21.07 4.23 -4.97
N PHE A 108 -19.84 3.85 -4.63
CA PHE A 108 -19.53 3.24 -3.33
C PHE A 108 -19.55 4.25 -2.17
N ASP A 109 -20.26 3.92 -1.08
CA ASP A 109 -20.20 4.65 0.20
C ASP A 109 -19.85 3.72 1.37
N TRP A 110 -18.85 4.12 2.16
CA TRP A 110 -18.37 3.36 3.30
C TRP A 110 -19.39 3.20 4.43
N ASN A 111 -20.22 4.21 4.70
CA ASN A 111 -21.18 4.12 5.81
C ASN A 111 -22.26 3.09 5.50
N ASP A 112 -22.84 3.19 4.30
CA ASP A 112 -23.85 2.25 3.83
C ASP A 112 -23.27 0.84 3.76
N TYR A 113 -22.05 0.69 3.22
CA TYR A 113 -21.41 -0.60 3.08
C TYR A 113 -21.12 -1.27 4.43
N LEU A 114 -20.54 -0.53 5.39
CA LEU A 114 -20.27 -1.06 6.73
C LEU A 114 -21.56 -1.40 7.48
N GLN A 115 -22.60 -0.59 7.33
CA GLN A 115 -23.91 -0.86 7.94
C GLN A 115 -24.56 -2.12 7.36
N GLN A 116 -24.60 -2.26 6.03
CA GLN A 116 -25.25 -3.39 5.35
C GLN A 116 -24.54 -4.72 5.64
N SER A 117 -23.21 -4.69 5.69
CA SER A 117 -22.39 -5.88 5.91
C SER A 117 -22.17 -6.21 7.39
N GLY A 118 -22.51 -5.30 8.31
CA GLY A 118 -22.33 -5.47 9.76
C GLY A 118 -20.86 -5.58 10.20
N ALA A 119 -19.91 -5.19 9.35
CA ALA A 119 -18.49 -5.22 9.73
C ALA A 119 -17.97 -3.85 10.16
N VAL A 120 -16.72 -3.83 10.60
CA VAL A 120 -16.10 -2.66 11.21
C VAL A 120 -14.89 -2.21 10.39
N ALA A 121 -14.73 -0.89 10.29
CA ALA A 121 -13.50 -0.31 9.79
C ALA A 121 -12.34 -0.67 10.74
N ALA A 122 -11.19 -1.04 10.17
CA ALA A 122 -9.95 -1.14 10.92
C ALA A 122 -9.61 0.23 11.53
N PRO A 123 -9.29 0.31 12.84
CA PRO A 123 -8.91 1.56 13.47
C PRO A 123 -7.69 2.24 12.84
N GLU A 124 -7.71 3.57 12.73
CA GLU A 124 -6.65 4.36 12.07
C GLU A 124 -5.25 4.15 12.66
N TYR A 125 -5.16 3.87 13.98
CA TYR A 125 -3.87 3.64 14.64
C TYR A 125 -3.16 2.36 14.20
N LEU A 126 -3.85 1.45 13.48
CA LEU A 126 -3.27 0.23 12.93
C LEU A 126 -2.43 0.47 11.68
N PHE A 127 -2.57 1.64 11.04
CA PHE A 127 -1.94 1.96 9.77
C PHE A 127 -0.67 2.77 9.95
N ARG A 128 0.19 2.77 8.92
CA ARG A 128 1.35 3.66 8.87
C ARG A 128 0.90 5.11 8.92
N ARG A 129 1.59 5.89 9.75
CA ARG A 129 1.38 7.34 9.83
C ARG A 129 2.03 8.02 8.64
N THR A 130 1.43 9.12 8.21
CA THR A 130 2.11 10.05 7.30
C THR A 130 3.37 10.58 7.98
N PRO A 131 4.54 10.51 7.34
CA PRO A 131 5.76 11.05 7.93
C PRO A 131 5.69 12.56 8.06
N GLU A 132 6.53 13.10 8.94
CA GLU A 132 6.67 14.53 9.12
C GLU A 132 7.19 15.20 7.84
N ARG A 133 6.80 16.47 7.64
CA ARG A 133 7.21 17.23 6.45
C ARG A 133 8.72 17.28 6.27
N ALA A 134 9.48 17.37 7.37
CA ALA A 134 10.94 17.38 7.35
C ALA A 134 11.55 16.13 6.66
N TYR A 135 10.90 14.96 6.77
CA TYR A 135 11.33 13.76 6.05
C TYR A 135 11.16 13.92 4.54
N MET A 136 10.03 14.48 4.10
CA MET A 136 9.76 14.72 2.68
C MET A 136 10.65 15.83 2.09
N ASP A 137 10.94 16.87 2.89
CA ASP A 137 11.84 17.95 2.51
C ASP A 137 13.28 17.45 2.30
N HIS A 138 13.73 16.44 3.05
CA HIS A 138 15.07 15.86 2.90
C HIS A 138 15.31 15.29 1.50
N PHE A 139 14.27 14.67 0.92
CA PHE A 139 14.30 14.15 -0.45
C PHE A 139 13.79 15.17 -1.48
N GLN A 140 13.46 16.40 -1.04
CA GLN A 140 12.85 17.48 -1.83
C GLN A 140 11.57 17.08 -2.59
N VAL A 141 10.95 15.96 -2.21
CA VAL A 141 9.69 15.47 -2.78
C VAL A 141 8.47 16.16 -2.18
N SER A 142 8.67 17.09 -1.23
CA SER A 142 7.61 17.93 -0.67
C SER A 142 7.17 19.05 -1.61
N VAL A 143 7.93 19.33 -2.67
CA VAL A 143 7.63 20.38 -3.65
C VAL A 143 6.89 19.76 -4.83
N ILE A 144 5.64 20.15 -5.02
CA ILE A 144 4.89 19.83 -6.24
C ILE A 144 5.60 20.48 -7.43
N GLY A 145 5.80 19.72 -8.51
CA GLY A 145 6.58 20.11 -9.67
C GLY A 145 8.07 19.75 -9.58
N ALA A 146 8.54 19.19 -8.46
CA ALA A 146 9.90 18.68 -8.37
C ALA A 146 10.14 17.57 -9.40
N LYS A 147 11.30 17.61 -10.05
CA LYS A 147 11.75 16.61 -11.03
C LYS A 147 12.51 15.48 -10.35
N LEU A 148 12.35 14.27 -10.84
CA LEU A 148 13.02 13.07 -10.36
C LEU A 148 13.12 12.01 -11.46
N GLU A 149 13.86 10.94 -11.18
CA GLU A 149 13.75 9.67 -11.88
C GLU A 149 12.86 8.73 -11.05
N ALA A 150 11.90 8.04 -11.67
CA ALA A 150 11.03 7.07 -11.00
C ALA A 150 11.04 5.74 -11.75
N SER A 151 11.08 4.63 -11.02
CA SER A 151 10.83 3.31 -11.60
C SER A 151 9.34 3.17 -11.91
N ASP A 152 9.00 2.62 -13.07
CA ASP A 152 7.64 2.17 -13.34
C ASP A 152 7.35 0.94 -12.45
N MET A 153 6.28 0.97 -11.65
CA MET A 153 5.93 -0.15 -10.76
C MET A 153 5.43 -1.39 -11.50
N CYS A 154 4.98 -1.25 -12.74
CA CYS A 154 4.56 -2.37 -13.60
C CYS A 154 5.76 -3.00 -14.31
N GLU A 155 6.72 -2.16 -14.69
CA GLU A 155 7.93 -2.55 -15.38
C GLU A 155 9.16 -2.07 -14.59
N ASN A 156 9.43 -2.69 -13.44
CA ASN A 156 10.48 -2.29 -12.47
C ASN A 156 11.93 -2.17 -13.01
N HIS A 157 12.16 -2.47 -14.29
CA HIS A 157 13.43 -2.27 -14.98
C HIS A 157 13.51 -0.93 -15.74
N LEU A 158 12.38 -0.26 -15.94
CA LEU A 158 12.28 1.06 -16.56
C LEU A 158 12.38 2.14 -15.49
N VAL A 159 13.37 3.02 -15.64
CA VAL A 159 13.53 4.23 -14.84
C VAL A 159 13.31 5.42 -15.76
N CYS A 160 12.34 6.25 -15.45
CA CYS A 160 11.82 7.30 -16.33
C CYS A 160 11.95 8.68 -15.67
N PRO A 161 12.22 9.75 -16.46
CA PRO A 161 12.07 11.12 -15.98
C PRO A 161 10.63 11.36 -15.54
N ALA A 162 10.45 11.99 -14.38
CA ALA A 162 9.17 12.13 -13.73
C ALA A 162 9.06 13.41 -12.90
N THR A 163 7.83 13.73 -12.52
CA THR A 163 7.46 14.93 -11.76
C THR A 163 6.55 14.56 -10.59
N VAL A 164 6.79 15.19 -9.42
CA VAL A 164 5.82 15.15 -8.32
C VAL A 164 4.59 15.96 -8.71
N ALA A 165 3.50 15.29 -9.10
CA ALA A 165 2.28 15.93 -9.55
C ALA A 165 1.38 16.38 -8.38
N ALA A 166 1.29 15.56 -7.33
CA ALA A 166 0.47 15.88 -6.16
C ALA A 166 0.89 15.11 -4.90
N HIS A 167 0.48 15.63 -3.74
CA HIS A 167 0.52 14.92 -2.47
C HIS A 167 -0.85 14.36 -2.12
N LYS A 168 -0.90 13.07 -1.84
CA LYS A 168 -2.10 12.30 -1.50
C LYS A 168 -1.92 11.68 -0.12
N GLY A 169 -1.59 12.52 0.86
CA GLY A 169 -1.21 12.11 2.22
C GLY A 169 0.23 11.60 2.27
N ARG A 170 0.42 10.32 2.60
CA ARG A 170 1.73 9.64 2.51
C ARG A 170 2.03 9.09 1.12
N LEU A 171 1.10 9.21 0.18
CA LEU A 171 1.29 8.85 -1.22
C LEU A 171 1.69 10.10 -2.02
N LEU A 172 2.67 9.95 -2.92
CA LEU A 172 3.03 10.90 -3.95
C LEU A 172 2.39 10.44 -5.25
N GLN A 173 1.66 11.33 -5.92
CA GLN A 173 1.30 11.11 -7.31
C GLN A 173 2.48 11.52 -8.17
N ILE A 174 3.03 10.57 -8.90
CA ILE A 174 4.19 10.74 -9.78
C ILE A 174 3.70 10.69 -11.22
N HIS A 175 3.96 11.77 -11.94
CA HIS A 175 3.72 11.87 -13.38
C HIS A 175 4.98 11.51 -14.14
N PHE A 176 4.87 10.66 -15.17
CA PHE A 176 5.99 10.31 -16.03
C PHE A 176 6.07 11.29 -17.21
N ASP A 177 7.15 12.06 -17.28
CA ASP A 177 7.29 13.15 -18.23
C ASP A 177 7.23 12.61 -19.67
N GLY A 178 6.27 13.14 -20.47
CA GLY A 178 6.06 12.71 -21.86
C GLY A 178 5.01 11.62 -22.04
N TRP A 179 4.41 11.14 -20.95
CA TRP A 179 3.25 10.23 -20.96
C TRP A 179 1.96 10.96 -20.58
N GLU A 180 0.82 10.32 -20.81
CA GLU A 180 -0.47 10.85 -20.41
C GLU A 180 -0.69 10.72 -18.90
N ASP A 181 -1.48 11.62 -18.30
CA ASP A 181 -1.81 11.61 -16.86
C ASP A 181 -2.49 10.31 -16.40
N SER A 182 -3.03 9.52 -17.33
CA SER A 182 -3.58 8.19 -17.05
C SER A 182 -2.52 7.20 -16.54
N TYR A 183 -1.24 7.43 -16.84
CA TYR A 183 -0.10 6.63 -16.38
C TYR A 183 0.48 7.12 -15.05
N ASP A 184 -0.08 8.17 -14.44
CA ASP A 184 0.36 8.65 -13.13
C ASP A 184 0.20 7.54 -12.08
N GLN A 185 1.24 7.33 -11.27
CA GLN A 185 1.30 6.26 -10.27
C GLN A 185 1.42 6.84 -8.85
N LEU A 186 0.84 6.15 -7.85
CA LEU A 186 0.89 6.54 -6.45
C LEU A 186 2.00 5.80 -5.69
N PHE A 187 3.01 6.53 -5.23
CA PHE A 187 4.14 5.98 -4.48
C PHE A 187 4.07 6.35 -3.00
N ASP A 188 4.24 5.38 -2.09
CA ASP A 188 4.42 5.71 -0.68
C ASP A 188 5.77 6.42 -0.45
N VAL A 189 5.74 7.56 0.25
CA VAL A 189 6.94 8.38 0.53
C VAL A 189 8.01 7.64 1.33
N GLN A 190 7.65 6.58 2.06
CA GLN A 190 8.58 5.75 2.83
C GLN A 190 8.85 4.41 2.16
N TYR A 191 8.36 4.19 0.93
CA TYR A 191 8.65 2.98 0.20
C TYR A 191 10.15 2.89 -0.03
N VAL A 192 10.76 1.74 0.28
CA VAL A 192 12.22 1.58 0.30
C VAL A 192 12.82 1.74 -1.11
N HIS A 193 12.00 1.69 -2.16
CA HIS A 193 12.38 2.03 -3.53
C HIS A 193 12.30 3.53 -3.86
N VAL A 194 11.89 4.39 -2.92
CA VAL A 194 12.18 5.84 -2.98
C VAL A 194 13.70 6.09 -2.94
N SER A 195 14.49 5.08 -2.54
CA SER A 195 15.93 5.05 -2.80
C SER A 195 16.30 4.96 -4.29
N GLN A 196 15.33 4.81 -5.20
CA GLN A 196 15.45 4.97 -6.67
C GLN A 196 14.74 6.22 -7.20
N ILE A 197 14.18 7.08 -6.33
CA ILE A 197 14.01 8.53 -6.61
C ILE A 197 15.42 9.14 -6.54
N ILE A 198 16.31 8.66 -7.41
CA ILE A 198 17.72 9.05 -7.45
C ILE A 198 17.83 10.16 -8.49
N ARG A 199 18.26 11.32 -7.99
CA ARG A 199 18.55 12.57 -8.71
C ARG A 199 17.34 13.39 -9.11
N ILE A 200 17.13 14.40 -8.27
CA ILE A 200 16.66 15.71 -8.71
C ILE A 200 17.75 16.25 -9.65
N LEU A 201 17.41 16.47 -10.92
CA LEU A 201 18.27 17.17 -11.88
C LEU A 201 18.40 18.65 -11.52
#